data_AF-A0A1M5CHT9-F1
#
_entry.id   AF-A0A1M5CHT9-F1
#
_cell.length_a   1.000
_cell.length_b   1.000
_cell.length_c   1.000
_cell.angle_alpha   90.00
_cell.angle_beta   90.00
_cell.angle_gamma   90.00
#
_symmetry.space_group_name_H-M   'P 1'
#
loop_
_entity.id
_entity.type
_entity.pdbx_description
1 polymer ?
#
loop_
_entity_poly.entity_id
_entity_poly.type
_entity_poly.pdbx_seq_one_letter_code
_entity_poly.pdbx_strand_id
1 'polypeptide(L)'
;MKELNLSVSTISTRIRHLQAVSNLAITKHPIKSDCYPFHSYKISKLNKQTEKRALNKQDILKIIQYKGTFPMEYFAIDIFIFSYLNAGINFIDIAKLKYSNIIENHLNQNREKTKKLIIISL
;
A
#
# COMPACT_ATOMS: atom_id res chain seq x y z
N MET A 1 -32.52 -4.19 -10.42
CA MET A 1 -31.38 -3.81 -9.55
C MET A 1 -30.18 -3.56 -10.44
N LYS A 2 -29.48 -2.43 -10.34
CA LYS A 2 -28.24 -2.20 -11.11
C LYS A 2 -27.16 -3.15 -10.61
N GLU A 3 -26.60 -3.98 -11.48
CA GLU A 3 -25.38 -4.73 -11.15
C GLU A 3 -24.26 -3.74 -10.86
N LEU A 4 -23.79 -3.74 -9.61
CA LEU A 4 -22.58 -3.01 -9.26
C LEU A 4 -21.42 -3.78 -9.87
N ASN A 5 -20.83 -3.27 -10.95
CA ASN A 5 -19.62 -3.81 -11.59
C ASN A 5 -18.39 -3.65 -10.67
N LEU A 6 -18.38 -4.38 -9.54
CA LEU A 6 -17.33 -4.33 -8.55
C LEU A 6 -16.15 -5.19 -8.97
N SER A 7 -14.95 -4.70 -8.70
CA SER A 7 -13.75 -5.50 -8.87
C SER A 7 -13.72 -6.68 -7.88
N VAL A 8 -13.06 -7.77 -8.28
CA VAL A 8 -12.87 -8.95 -7.42
C VAL A 8 -12.18 -8.58 -6.10
N SER A 9 -11.23 -7.64 -6.10
CA SER A 9 -10.55 -7.18 -4.88
C SER A 9 -11.48 -6.43 -3.93
N THR A 10 -12.42 -5.64 -4.48
CA THR A 10 -13.48 -4.98 -3.69
C THR A 10 -14.38 -6.02 -3.02
N ILE A 11 -14.85 -7.01 -3.79
CA ILE A 11 -15.71 -8.09 -3.28
C ILE A 11 -14.95 -8.87 -2.19
N SER A 12 -13.72 -9.29 -2.48
CA SER A 12 -12.81 -10.00 -1.56
C SER A 12 -12.65 -9.27 -0.23
N THR A 13 -12.51 -7.94 -0.26
CA THR A 13 -12.37 -7.12 0.95
C THR A 13 -13.67 -7.05 1.75
N ARG A 14 -14.81 -6.86 1.08
CA ARG A 14 -16.13 -6.84 1.73
C ARG A 14 -16.46 -8.18 2.40
N ILE A 15 -16.15 -9.30 1.74
CA ILE A 15 -16.38 -10.62 2.31
C ILE A 15 -15.48 -10.87 3.54
N ARG A 16 -14.21 -10.42 3.54
CA ARG A 16 -13.36 -10.48 4.74
C ARG A 16 -13.94 -9.68 5.91
N HIS A 17 -14.50 -8.49 5.66
CA HIS A 17 -15.16 -7.72 6.71
C HIS A 17 -16.39 -8.45 7.26
N LEU A 18 -17.22 -9.05 6.38
CA LEU A 18 -18.37 -9.85 6.80
C LEU A 18 -17.96 -11.07 7.64
N GLN A 19 -16.87 -11.74 7.26
CA GLN A 19 -16.30 -12.84 8.04
C GLN A 19 -15.86 -12.38 9.43
N ALA A 20 -15.17 -11.24 9.53
CA ALA A 20 -14.74 -10.70 10.81
C ALA A 20 -15.93 -10.39 11.75
N VAL A 21 -16.99 -9.77 11.21
CA VAL A 21 -18.22 -9.49 11.98
C VAL A 21 -18.92 -10.79 12.41
N SER A 22 -18.98 -11.79 11.53
CA SER A 22 -19.57 -13.10 11.85
C SER A 22 -18.79 -13.82 12.97
N ASN A 23 -17.46 -13.81 12.89
CA ASN A 23 -16.59 -14.37 13.93
C ASN A 23 -16.78 -13.65 15.28
N LEU A 24 -16.90 -12.32 15.24
CA LEU A 24 -17.16 -11.53 16.44
C LEU A 24 -18.50 -11.90 17.08
N ALA A 25 -19.55 -12.09 16.27
CA ALA A 25 -20.87 -12.45 16.74
C ALA A 25 -20.89 -13.83 17.41
N ILE A 26 -20.24 -14.83 16.82
CA ILE A 26 -20.11 -16.19 17.40
C ILE A 26 -19.33 -16.17 18.71
N THR A 27 -18.32 -15.30 18.82
CA THR A 27 -17.51 -15.18 20.05
C THR A 27 -18.31 -14.51 21.18
N LYS A 28 -19.16 -13.53 20.86
CA LYS A 28 -19.86 -12.71 21.86
C LYS A 28 -21.27 -13.17 22.20
N HIS A 29 -21.89 -13.99 21.35
CA HIS A 29 -23.26 -14.45 21.51
C HIS A 29 -23.35 -15.96 21.31
N PRO A 30 -24.33 -16.65 21.92
CA PRO A 30 -24.55 -18.09 21.76
C PRO A 30 -25.17 -18.40 20.39
N ILE A 31 -24.50 -18.01 19.31
CA ILE A 31 -24.88 -18.33 17.94
C ILE A 31 -24.35 -19.73 17.63
N LYS A 32 -25.21 -20.58 17.08
CA LYS A 32 -24.82 -21.93 16.66
C LYS A 32 -23.76 -21.84 15.57
N SER A 33 -22.70 -22.65 15.69
CA SER A 33 -21.61 -22.70 14.69
C SER A 33 -22.14 -23.01 13.28
N ASP A 34 -23.24 -23.75 13.17
CA ASP A 34 -23.89 -24.10 11.90
C ASP A 34 -24.38 -22.88 11.11
N CYS A 35 -24.57 -21.74 11.79
CA CYS A 35 -24.95 -20.48 11.15
C CYS A 35 -23.76 -19.74 10.51
N TYR A 36 -22.52 -20.26 10.62
CA TYR A 36 -21.33 -19.62 10.07
C TYR A 36 -21.12 -19.95 8.58
N PRO A 37 -21.28 -18.98 7.66
CA PRO A 37 -21.31 -19.25 6.23
C PRO A 37 -19.91 -19.49 5.62
N PHE A 38 -18.84 -19.21 6.35
CA PHE A 38 -17.46 -19.30 5.85
C PHE A 38 -16.78 -20.64 6.14
N HIS A 39 -17.51 -21.64 6.66
CA HIS A 39 -17.05 -23.03 6.66
C HIS A 39 -16.98 -23.60 5.24
N SER A 40 -18.02 -23.36 4.44
CA SER A 40 -18.13 -23.84 3.06
C SER A 40 -17.56 -22.84 2.05
N TYR A 41 -17.71 -21.54 2.30
CA TYR A 41 -17.24 -20.50 1.41
C TYR A 41 -15.80 -20.06 1.71
N LYS A 42 -14.85 -20.54 0.90
CA LYS A 42 -13.43 -20.14 1.01
C LYS A 42 -13.17 -18.80 0.32
N ILE A 43 -12.83 -17.78 1.10
CA ILE A 43 -12.49 -16.43 0.61
C ILE A 43 -11.26 -16.43 -0.31
N SER A 44 -10.37 -17.43 -0.20
CA SER A 44 -9.21 -17.58 -1.09
C SER A 44 -9.58 -17.66 -2.57
N LYS A 45 -10.82 -18.06 -2.91
CA LYS A 45 -11.36 -18.06 -4.28
C LYS A 45 -11.47 -16.66 -4.88
N LEU A 46 -11.53 -15.63 -4.04
CA LEU A 46 -11.61 -14.22 -4.44
C LEU A 46 -10.24 -13.55 -4.47
N ASN A 47 -9.17 -14.31 -4.67
CA ASN A 47 -7.85 -13.77 -4.84
C ASN A 47 -7.61 -13.48 -6.32
N LYS A 48 -7.49 -12.19 -6.67
CA LYS A 48 -7.07 -11.78 -8.01
C LYS A 48 -5.63 -11.30 -7.91
N GLN A 49 -4.73 -12.01 -8.59
CA GLN A 49 -3.34 -11.58 -8.69
C GLN A 49 -3.31 -10.20 -9.36
N THR A 50 -2.65 -9.25 -8.71
CA THR A 50 -2.44 -7.92 -9.31
C THR A 50 -1.25 -8.02 -10.23
N GLU A 51 -1.36 -7.43 -11.42
CA GLU A 51 -0.27 -7.39 -12.37
C GLU A 51 0.96 -6.68 -11.78
N LYS A 52 2.14 -7.23 -12.04
CA LYS A 52 3.40 -6.65 -11.60
C LYS A 52 3.71 -5.42 -12.46
N ARG A 53 3.60 -4.23 -11.88
CA ARG A 53 3.89 -2.94 -12.53
C ARG A 53 5.26 -2.40 -12.14
N ALA A 54 6.27 -3.28 -12.15
CA ALA A 54 7.64 -2.87 -11.84
C ALA A 54 8.28 -2.21 -13.08
N LEU A 55 8.84 -1.02 -12.91
CA LEU A 55 9.64 -0.38 -13.95
C LEU A 55 11.01 -1.06 -14.04
N ASN A 56 11.52 -1.23 -15.26
CA ASN A 56 12.89 -1.69 -15.47
C ASN A 56 13.88 -0.52 -15.29
N LYS A 57 15.17 -0.82 -15.20
CA LYS A 57 16.22 0.19 -15.00
C LYS A 57 16.25 1.23 -16.14
N GLN A 58 15.97 0.84 -17.38
CA GLN A 58 15.97 1.75 -18.52
C GLN A 58 14.84 2.77 -18.41
N ASP A 59 13.66 2.36 -17.96
CA ASP A 59 12.53 3.26 -17.76
C ASP A 59 12.75 4.21 -16.59
N ILE A 60 13.40 3.74 -15.50
CA ILE A 60 13.83 4.63 -14.41
C ILE A 60 14.82 5.69 -14.92
N LEU A 61 15.79 5.30 -15.74
CA LEU A 61 16.76 6.25 -16.32
C LEU A 61 16.09 7.29 -17.21
N LYS A 62 15.06 6.90 -17.98
CA LYS A 62 14.26 7.86 -18.76
C LYS A 62 13.58 8.89 -17.85
N ILE A 63 13.03 8.47 -16.71
CA ILE A 63 12.41 9.40 -15.74
C ILE A 63 13.46 10.35 -15.15
N ILE A 64 14.65 9.84 -14.79
CA ILE A 64 15.74 10.66 -14.24
C ILE A 64 16.24 11.69 -15.27
N GLN A 65 16.29 11.32 -16.55
CA GLN A 65 16.76 12.19 -17.63
C GLN A 65 15.67 13.13 -18.17
N TYR A 66 14.42 12.90 -17.80
CA TYR A 66 13.30 13.70 -18.28
C TYR A 66 13.41 15.13 -17.73
N LYS A 67 13.36 16.10 -18.64
CA LYS A 67 13.38 17.52 -18.30
C LYS A 67 11.95 18.02 -18.26
N GLY A 68 11.44 18.27 -17.05
CA GLY A 68 10.14 18.90 -16.86
C GLY A 68 10.06 20.27 -17.54
N THR A 69 8.84 20.71 -17.80
CA THR A 69 8.52 21.95 -18.52
C THR A 69 7.84 22.98 -17.63
N PHE A 70 7.24 22.55 -16.51
CA PHE A 70 6.61 23.44 -15.51
C PHE A 70 6.88 22.97 -14.08
N PRO A 71 6.71 23.84 -13.06
CA PRO A 71 7.09 23.57 -11.67
C PRO A 71 6.62 22.24 -11.09
N MET A 72 5.39 21.83 -11.41
CA MET A 72 4.81 20.59 -10.90
C MET A 72 5.46 19.35 -11.50
N GLU A 73 5.92 19.40 -12.76
CA GLU A 73 6.66 18.29 -13.36
C GLU A 73 8.01 18.11 -12.67
N TYR A 74 8.76 19.19 -12.43
CA TYR A 74 10.00 19.13 -11.67
C TYR A 74 9.77 18.49 -10.29
N PHE A 75 8.76 18.97 -9.56
CA PHE A 75 8.43 18.43 -8.25
C PHE A 75 8.06 16.93 -8.30
N ALA A 76 7.28 16.51 -9.30
CA ALA A 76 6.89 15.12 -9.46
C ALA A 76 8.10 14.21 -9.75
N ILE A 77 9.02 14.67 -10.60
CA ILE A 77 10.27 13.98 -10.91
C ILE A 77 11.15 13.89 -9.65
N ASP A 78 11.35 15.01 -8.94
CA ASP A 78 12.19 15.06 -7.73
C ASP A 78 11.66 14.13 -6.64
N ILE A 79 10.36 14.14 -6.37
CA ILE A 79 9.73 13.27 -5.37
C ILE A 79 9.83 11.79 -5.79
N PHE A 80 9.67 11.49 -7.08
CA PHE A 80 9.84 10.14 -7.58
C PHE A 80 11.28 9.64 -7.42
N ILE A 81 12.26 10.46 -7.83
CA ILE A 81 13.69 10.13 -7.72
C ILE A 81 14.07 9.97 -6.25
N PHE A 82 13.65 10.90 -5.39
CA PHE A 82 13.88 10.82 -3.96
C PHE A 82 13.30 9.53 -3.38
N SER A 83 12.06 9.17 -3.74
CA SER A 83 11.43 7.92 -3.33
C SER A 83 12.25 6.70 -3.76
N TYR A 84 12.65 6.65 -5.04
CA TYR A 84 13.40 5.56 -5.63
C TYR A 84 14.76 5.35 -4.97
N LEU A 85 15.54 6.42 -4.77
CA LEU A 85 16.86 6.37 -4.17
C LEU A 85 16.81 6.04 -2.67
N ASN A 86 15.75 6.47 -1.97
CA ASN A 86 15.56 6.25 -0.55
C ASN A 86 14.70 5.01 -0.26
N ALA A 87 15.08 3.87 -0.86
CA ALA A 87 14.49 2.54 -0.62
C ALA A 87 12.97 2.45 -0.84
N GLY A 88 12.42 3.24 -1.77
CA GLY A 88 10.99 3.24 -2.06
C GLY A 88 10.17 3.86 -0.93
N ILE A 89 10.68 4.91 -0.29
CA ILE A 89 9.92 5.67 0.72
C ILE A 89 8.60 6.18 0.10
N ASN A 90 7.47 5.96 0.78
CA ASN A 90 6.16 6.38 0.28
C ASN A 90 5.93 7.88 0.51
N PHE A 91 4.98 8.47 -0.21
CA PHE A 91 4.74 9.92 -0.17
C PHE A 91 4.29 10.46 1.18
N ILE A 92 3.56 9.68 1.98
CA ILE A 92 3.15 10.09 3.33
C ILE A 92 4.40 10.26 4.21
N ASP A 93 5.35 9.33 4.11
CA ASP A 93 6.58 9.38 4.87
C ASP A 93 7.49 10.51 4.40
N ILE A 94 7.61 10.74 3.08
CA ILE A 94 8.35 11.89 2.52
C ILE A 94 7.77 13.21 3.07
N ALA A 95 6.45 13.37 3.06
CA ALA A 95 5.79 14.58 3.55
C ALA A 95 5.98 14.82 5.06
N LYS A 96 6.36 13.80 5.83
CA LYS A 96 6.62 13.88 7.27
C LYS A 96 8.10 14.07 7.62
N LEU A 97 9.00 13.98 6.65
CA LEU A 97 10.42 14.17 6.88
C LEU A 97 10.72 15.61 7.34
N LYS A 98 11.68 15.72 8.25
CA LYS A 98 12.24 16.97 8.76
C LYS A 98 13.75 16.92 8.61
N TYR A 99 14.41 18.07 8.60
CA TYR A 99 15.88 18.11 8.62
C TYR A 99 16.49 17.37 9.80
N SER A 100 15.81 17.35 10.95
CA SER A 100 16.23 16.57 12.13
C SER A 100 16.24 15.05 11.93
N ASN A 101 15.64 14.55 10.84
CA ASN A 101 15.74 13.14 10.47
C ASN A 101 17.06 12.79 9.81
N ILE A 102 17.87 13.78 9.42
CA ILE A 102 19.21 13.57 8.85
C ILE A 102 20.22 13.63 9.99
N ILE A 103 20.88 12.51 10.26
CA ILE A 103 21.88 12.37 11.33
C ILE A 103 23.12 11.72 10.73
N GLU A 104 24.28 12.38 10.83
CA GLU A 104 25.56 11.83 10.34
C GLU A 104 25.52 11.33 8.89
N ASN A 105 24.86 12.08 8.00
CA ASN A 105 24.65 11.70 6.59
C ASN A 105 23.77 10.45 6.38
N HIS A 106 22.92 10.12 7.36
CA HIS A 106 21.89 9.10 7.25
C HIS A 106 20.49 9.70 7.42
N LEU A 107 19.55 9.26 6.59
CA LEU A 107 18.13 9.54 6.73
C LEU A 107 17.46 8.51 7.64
N ASN A 108 17.07 8.95 8.83
CA ASN A 108 16.39 8.14 9.84
C ASN A 108 14.88 8.38 9.80
N GLN A 109 14.13 7.39 9.34
CA GLN A 109 12.67 7.48 9.16
C GLN A 109 11.92 6.35 9.85
N ASN A 110 10.84 6.70 10.56
CA ASN A 110 9.88 5.73 11.06
C ASN A 110 8.72 5.65 10.06
N ARG A 111 8.56 4.51 9.40
CA ARG A 111 7.50 4.29 8.39
C ARG A 111 6.14 4.46 9.03
N GLU A 112 5.29 5.31 8.48
CA GLU A 112 3.97 5.59 9.05
C GLU A 112 3.10 4.33 9.09
N LYS A 113 3.12 3.56 8.00
CA LYS A 113 2.27 2.39 7.81
C LYS A 113 2.64 1.21 8.71
N THR A 114 3.94 0.95 8.89
CA THR A 114 4.44 -0.25 9.59
C THR A 114 5.13 0.06 10.91
N LYS A 115 5.35 1.34 11.21
CA LYS A 115 6.11 1.85 12.36
C LYS A 115 7.55 1.34 12.44
N LYS A 116 8.07 0.74 11.37
CA LYS A 116 9.45 0.24 11.29
C LYS A 116 10.42 1.40 11.06
N LEU A 117 11.50 1.43 11.84
CA LEU A 117 12.64 2.31 11.60
C LEU A 117 13.43 1.83 10.38
N ILE A 118 13.71 2.76 9.46
CA ILE A 118 14.60 2.55 8.32
C ILE A 118 15.65 3.67 8.35
N ILE A 119 16.91 3.28 8.22
CA ILE A 119 18.06 4.16 8.15
C ILE A 119 18.68 3.98 6.77
N ILE A 120 18.84 5.08 6.03
CA ILE A 120 19.36 5.08 4.66
C ILE A 120 20.54 6.04 4.60
N SER A 121 21.69 5.60 4.09
CA SER A 121 22.81 6.50 3.83
C SER A 121 22.49 7.44 2.67
N LEU A 122 22.75 8.73 2.85
CA LEU A 122 22.56 9.77 1.84
C LEU A 122 23.82 9.97 0.99
#